data_AF-A0A5R9EYU9-F1
#
_entry.id   AF-A0A5R9EYU9-F1
#
_cell.length_a   1.000
_cell.length_b   1.000
_cell.length_c   1.000
_cell.angle_alpha   90.00
_cell.angle_beta   90.00
_cell.angle_gamma   90.00
#
_symmetry.space_group_name_H-M   'P 1'
#
loop_
_entity.id
_entity.type
_entity.pdbx_description
1 polymer ?
#
loop_
_entity_poly.entity_id
_entity_poly.type
_entity_poly.pdbx_seq_one_letter_code
_entity_poly.pdbx_strand_id
1 'polypeptide(L)'
;MLTNNELMQLEKKYFNIISEMIETHLGEILGQIYSHRNLVRTAVPGTRSNVFEKKVENVLESIISRQLGWYVSSTTMSSDSCYECGDAIIHIDAKTRTTATRSDTDARYNKITVEKNETSYDATTTLTQGAGTWDANLEHYVTHNITGRVPNLTYFFVMDYDEHDDIERLAFVCIPHGQFQPTFTNAILGAGRTIDGGVRSNIRFLINDIIAHPDHNWREKVCFLRR
;
A
#
# COMPACT_ATOMS: atom_id res chain seq x y z
N MET A 1 -22.87 -6.89 -7.20
CA MET A 1 -21.42 -6.70 -7.41
C MET A 1 -21.28 -5.58 -8.43
N LEU A 2 -20.31 -4.70 -8.24
CA LEU A 2 -20.09 -3.57 -9.14
C LEU A 2 -19.59 -4.07 -10.48
N THR A 3 -19.94 -3.38 -11.57
CA THR A 3 -19.27 -3.56 -12.86
C THR A 3 -17.81 -3.11 -12.75
N ASN A 4 -16.94 -3.57 -13.67
CA ASN A 4 -15.54 -3.16 -13.69
C ASN A 4 -15.38 -1.63 -13.76
N ASN A 5 -16.25 -0.95 -14.52
CA ASN A 5 -16.21 0.51 -14.61
C ASN A 5 -16.62 1.16 -13.27
N GLU A 6 -17.71 0.73 -12.65
CA GLU A 6 -18.14 1.26 -11.34
C GLU A 6 -17.08 1.05 -10.26
N LEU A 7 -16.47 -0.14 -10.22
CA LEU A 7 -15.39 -0.45 -9.27
C LEU A 7 -14.15 0.41 -9.52
N MET A 8 -13.76 0.61 -10.78
CA MET A 8 -12.62 1.47 -11.14
C MET A 8 -12.88 2.92 -10.75
N GLN A 9 -14.10 3.43 -10.96
CA GLN A 9 -14.47 4.78 -10.52
C GLN A 9 -14.46 4.89 -8.99
N LEU A 10 -14.85 3.83 -8.28
CA LEU A 10 -14.84 3.79 -6.82
C LEU A 10 -13.40 3.79 -6.25
N GLU A 11 -12.51 2.97 -6.80
CA GLU A 11 -11.08 3.02 -6.45
C GLU A 11 -10.49 4.41 -6.74
N LYS A 12 -10.83 5.00 -7.88
CA LYS A 12 -10.35 6.34 -8.26
C LYS A 12 -10.90 7.46 -7.36
N LYS A 13 -12.17 7.37 -6.94
CA LYS A 13 -12.78 8.29 -5.98
C LYS A 13 -11.97 8.34 -4.68
N TYR A 14 -11.73 7.17 -4.07
CA TYR A 14 -10.98 7.10 -2.81
C TYR A 14 -9.51 7.42 -2.98
N PHE A 15 -8.90 7.03 -4.11
CA PHE A 15 -7.55 7.43 -4.45
C PHE A 15 -7.38 8.96 -4.47
N ASN A 16 -8.31 9.66 -5.12
CA ASN A 16 -8.29 11.11 -5.20
C ASN A 16 -8.47 11.74 -3.81
N ILE A 17 -9.46 11.32 -3.03
CA ILE A 17 -9.70 11.85 -1.67
C ILE A 17 -8.44 11.73 -0.80
N ILE A 18 -7.82 10.55 -0.77
CA ILE A 18 -6.66 10.30 0.09
C ILE A 18 -5.43 11.03 -0.44
N SER A 19 -5.20 11.02 -1.76
CA SER A 19 -4.02 11.68 -2.33
C SER A 19 -4.07 13.20 -2.25
N GLU A 20 -5.25 13.82 -2.37
CA GLU A 20 -5.45 15.25 -2.13
C GLU A 20 -5.21 15.63 -0.67
N MET A 21 -5.66 14.79 0.27
CA MET A 21 -5.37 14.95 1.69
C MET A 21 -3.86 14.87 1.95
N ILE A 22 -3.17 13.86 1.41
CA ILE A 22 -1.71 13.70 1.56
C ILE A 22 -0.99 14.94 1.03
N GLU A 23 -1.37 15.46 -0.14
CA GLU A 23 -0.74 16.65 -0.71
C GLU A 23 -0.98 17.90 0.12
N THR A 24 -2.21 18.10 0.60
CA THR A 24 -2.58 19.24 1.45
C THR A 24 -1.76 19.25 2.75
N HIS A 25 -1.47 18.06 3.30
CA HIS A 25 -0.73 17.90 4.55
C HIS A 25 0.74 17.48 4.36
N LEU A 26 1.29 17.57 3.15
CA LEU A 26 2.61 17.01 2.83
C LEU A 26 3.73 17.56 3.71
N GLY A 27 3.72 18.86 3.98
CA GLY A 27 4.70 19.50 4.86
C GLY A 27 4.62 18.98 6.31
N GLU A 28 3.41 18.74 6.81
CA GLU A 28 3.18 18.15 8.13
C GLU A 28 3.64 16.69 8.18
N ILE A 29 3.29 15.89 7.16
CA ILE A 29 3.72 14.48 7.02
C ILE A 29 5.24 14.40 7.06
N LEU A 30 5.92 15.15 6.19
CA LEU A 30 7.38 15.17 6.11
C LEU A 30 7.99 15.63 7.44
N GLY A 31 7.49 16.73 8.02
CA GLY A 31 7.99 17.25 9.29
C GLY A 31 7.88 16.24 10.44
N GLN A 32 6.77 15.50 10.52
CA GLN A 32 6.59 14.46 11.52
C GLN A 32 7.50 13.26 11.27
N ILE A 33 7.62 12.76 10.04
CA ILE A 33 8.53 11.63 9.71
C ILE A 33 10.00 12.00 10.02
N TYR A 34 10.41 13.23 9.69
CA TYR A 34 11.76 13.73 9.99
C TYR A 34 12.02 14.06 11.45
N SER A 35 11.02 14.06 12.33
CA SER A 35 11.20 14.49 13.73
C SER A 35 12.24 13.67 14.51
N HIS A 36 12.68 12.51 14.00
CA HIS A 36 13.78 11.74 14.58
C HIS A 36 15.11 12.50 14.54
N ARG A 37 15.33 13.38 13.55
CA ARG A 37 16.51 14.26 13.45
C ARG A 37 16.54 15.38 14.48
N ASN A 38 15.40 15.66 15.13
CA ASN A 38 15.34 16.65 16.21
C ASN A 38 15.87 16.12 17.55
N LEU A 39 16.23 14.82 17.61
CA LEU A 39 16.68 14.15 18.82
C LEU A 39 18.17 13.84 18.73
N VAL A 40 18.93 14.24 19.75
CA VAL A 40 20.41 14.10 19.77
C VAL A 40 20.85 12.65 20.08
N ARG A 41 20.02 11.86 20.77
CA ARG A 41 20.31 10.45 21.09
C ARG A 41 19.02 9.68 21.38
N THR A 42 18.79 8.59 20.66
CA THR A 42 17.54 7.79 20.74
C THR A 42 17.78 6.31 21.06
N ALA A 43 19.01 5.82 20.96
CA ALA A 43 19.37 4.43 21.26
C ALA A 43 20.82 4.31 21.76
N VAL A 44 21.18 3.10 22.21
CA VAL A 44 22.57 2.74 22.54
C VAL A 44 23.39 2.78 21.23
N PRO A 45 24.65 3.27 21.26
CA PRO A 45 25.52 3.22 20.08
C PRO A 45 25.63 1.78 19.56
N GLY A 46 25.38 1.58 18.26
CA GLY A 46 25.48 0.27 17.60
C GLY A 46 24.16 -0.48 17.40
N THR A 47 23.06 -0.07 18.04
CA THR A 47 21.72 -0.58 17.69
C THR A 47 21.21 0.13 16.44
N ARG A 48 21.00 -0.61 15.35
CA ARG A 48 20.28 -0.13 14.15
C ARG A 48 18.89 -0.77 14.11
N SER A 49 17.86 0.07 14.02
CA SER A 49 16.49 -0.31 13.71
C SER A 49 16.00 0.59 12.57
N ASN A 50 15.11 0.08 11.71
CA ASN A 50 14.44 0.93 10.73
C ASN A 50 13.62 1.99 11.48
N VAL A 51 14.03 3.26 11.38
CA VAL A 51 13.42 4.38 12.12
C VAL A 51 12.09 4.82 11.53
N PHE A 52 11.74 4.32 10.34
CA PHE A 52 10.63 4.83 9.56
C PHE A 52 9.38 3.98 9.58
N GLU A 53 9.49 2.66 9.53
CA GLU A 53 8.37 1.73 9.28
C GLU A 53 7.12 2.06 10.12
N LYS A 54 7.18 1.87 11.44
CA LYS A 54 6.09 2.22 12.36
C LYS A 54 5.75 3.71 12.40
N LYS A 55 6.70 4.58 12.05
CA LYS A 55 6.53 6.02 12.18
C LYS A 55 5.68 6.56 11.04
N VAL A 56 5.92 6.09 9.82
CA VAL A 56 5.15 6.47 8.64
C VAL A 56 3.70 6.03 8.81
N GLU A 57 3.48 4.79 9.24
CA GLU A 57 2.15 4.24 9.59
C GLU A 57 1.40 5.17 10.56
N ASN A 58 1.98 5.43 11.74
CA ASN A 58 1.36 6.26 12.77
C ASN A 58 1.03 7.68 12.30
N VAL A 59 1.92 8.30 11.52
CA VAL A 59 1.70 9.66 11.01
C VAL A 59 0.53 9.68 10.03
N LEU A 60 0.45 8.72 9.13
CA LEU A 60 -0.63 8.63 8.15
C LEU A 60 -1.97 8.32 8.81
N GLU A 61 -2.01 7.33 9.71
CA GLU A 61 -3.23 6.97 10.45
C GLU A 61 -3.76 8.19 11.22
N SER A 62 -2.86 8.92 11.89
CA SER A 62 -3.24 10.12 12.63
C SER A 62 -3.81 11.21 11.73
N ILE A 63 -3.22 11.46 10.57
CA ILE A 63 -3.71 12.49 9.64
C ILE A 63 -5.04 12.06 9.01
N ILE A 64 -5.14 10.82 8.53
CA ILE A 64 -6.39 10.29 7.93
C ILE A 64 -7.54 10.39 8.94
N SER A 65 -7.31 9.93 10.17
CA SER A 65 -8.33 9.94 11.22
C SER A 65 -8.79 11.36 11.58
N ARG A 66 -7.89 12.34 11.56
CA ARG A 66 -8.24 13.75 11.87
C ARG A 66 -8.93 14.47 10.72
N GLN A 67 -8.62 14.12 9.47
CA GLN A 67 -9.08 14.89 8.30
C GLN A 67 -10.31 14.28 7.62
N LEU A 68 -10.42 12.95 7.55
CA LEU A 68 -11.47 12.29 6.76
C LEU A 68 -12.68 11.86 7.59
N GLY A 69 -12.54 11.73 8.90
CA GLY A 69 -13.63 11.33 9.80
C GLY A 69 -14.23 9.96 9.48
N TRP A 70 -13.50 9.10 8.76
CA TRP A 70 -13.91 7.72 8.47
C TRP A 70 -13.86 6.87 9.73
N TYR A 71 -14.78 5.90 9.82
CA TYR A 71 -14.81 4.99 10.96
C TYR A 71 -13.67 3.97 10.82
N VAL A 72 -12.82 3.89 11.84
CA VAL A 72 -11.81 2.83 11.93
C VAL A 72 -12.53 1.49 12.05
N SER A 73 -12.18 0.56 11.17
CA SER A 73 -12.80 -0.75 11.09
C SER A 73 -11.94 -1.81 11.76
N SER A 74 -12.53 -2.58 12.67
CA SER A 74 -11.87 -3.68 13.39
C SER A 74 -12.11 -5.02 12.70
N THR A 75 -11.73 -5.15 11.43
CA THR A 75 -11.89 -6.41 10.68
C THR A 75 -10.94 -7.50 11.20
N THR A 76 -11.32 -8.77 11.02
CA THR A 76 -10.52 -9.92 11.45
C THR A 76 -9.22 -10.11 10.65
N MET A 77 -9.15 -9.52 9.46
CA MET A 77 -7.97 -9.41 8.61
C MET A 77 -7.90 -7.94 8.13
N SER A 78 -6.78 -7.27 8.33
CA SER A 78 -6.60 -5.86 7.95
C SER A 78 -5.16 -5.54 7.57
N SER A 79 -5.00 -4.47 6.78
CA SER A 79 -3.76 -3.70 6.70
C SER A 79 -3.52 -2.89 7.98
N ASP A 80 -2.41 -2.14 8.04
CA ASP A 80 -2.08 -1.24 9.15
C ASP A 80 -3.23 -0.30 9.53
N SER A 81 -3.92 0.27 8.54
CA SER A 81 -5.11 1.10 8.75
C SER A 81 -6.28 0.61 7.89
N CYS A 82 -7.43 0.40 8.53
CA CYS A 82 -8.65 -0.07 7.88
C CYS A 82 -9.83 0.84 8.22
N TYR A 83 -10.59 1.27 7.21
CA TYR A 83 -11.67 2.24 7.37
C TYR A 83 -12.95 1.80 6.68
N GLU A 84 -14.09 2.02 7.33
CA GLU A 84 -15.42 1.84 6.76
C GLU A 84 -15.92 3.15 6.17
N CYS A 85 -16.16 3.17 4.86
CA CYS A 85 -16.52 4.38 4.11
C CYS A 85 -17.92 4.32 3.47
N GLY A 86 -18.81 3.50 4.03
CA GLY A 86 -20.19 3.34 3.55
C GLY A 86 -20.31 2.48 2.28
N ASP A 87 -19.67 2.87 1.18
CA ASP A 87 -19.71 2.14 -0.11
C ASP A 87 -18.47 1.26 -0.37
N ALA A 88 -17.48 1.27 0.53
CA ALA A 88 -16.26 0.46 0.48
C ALA A 88 -15.64 0.26 1.87
N ILE A 89 -14.83 -0.78 2.01
CA ILE A 89 -13.82 -0.87 3.07
C ILE A 89 -12.47 -0.50 2.47
N ILE A 90 -11.78 0.43 3.13
CA ILE A 90 -10.52 1.02 2.65
C ILE A 90 -9.38 0.52 3.51
N HIS A 91 -8.47 -0.23 2.88
CA HIS A 91 -7.23 -0.73 3.46
C HIS A 91 -6.08 0.16 3.01
N ILE A 92 -5.36 0.72 3.97
CA ILE A 92 -4.19 1.57 3.72
C ILE A 92 -3.03 1.00 4.53
N ASP A 93 -1.90 0.83 3.87
CA ASP A 93 -0.69 0.25 4.43
C ASP A 93 0.52 1.11 4.05
N ALA A 94 1.55 1.16 4.88
CA ALA A 94 2.74 1.96 4.60
C ALA A 94 3.97 1.09 4.36
N LYS A 95 4.60 1.24 3.20
CA LYS A 95 5.85 0.54 2.86
C LYS A 95 7.01 1.50 2.82
N THR A 96 8.09 1.14 3.51
CA THR A 96 9.37 1.86 3.45
C THR A 96 10.38 1.03 2.64
N ARG A 97 11.09 1.67 1.72
CA ARG A 97 12.10 1.02 0.87
C ARG A 97 13.37 1.87 0.87
N THR A 98 14.52 1.23 0.94
CA THR A 98 15.80 1.94 0.84
C THR A 98 16.33 1.91 -0.59
N THR A 99 16.87 3.02 -1.07
CA THR A 99 17.51 3.17 -2.38
C THR A 99 19.01 2.84 -2.39
N ALA A 100 19.56 2.47 -1.23
CA ALA A 100 20.96 2.13 -1.07
C ALA A 100 21.39 1.02 -2.05
N THR A 101 22.57 1.13 -2.64
CA THR A 101 22.98 0.22 -3.75
C THR A 101 23.05 -1.26 -3.34
N ARG A 102 23.20 -1.56 -2.04
CA ARG A 102 23.28 -2.92 -1.50
C ARG A 102 21.92 -3.45 -0.99
N SER A 103 20.84 -2.69 -1.11
CA SER A 103 19.50 -3.09 -0.66
C SER A 103 18.70 -3.81 -1.76
N ASP A 104 17.49 -4.23 -1.40
CA ASP A 104 16.53 -4.81 -2.35
C ASP A 104 16.23 -3.83 -3.49
N THR A 105 16.04 -4.38 -4.67
CA THR A 105 15.83 -3.63 -5.91
C THR A 105 14.42 -3.04 -6.05
N ASP A 106 13.59 -3.19 -5.01
CA ASP A 106 12.18 -2.79 -5.01
C ASP A 106 12.00 -1.29 -5.25
N ALA A 107 12.81 -0.42 -4.62
CA ALA A 107 12.74 1.01 -4.88
C ALA A 107 13.15 1.35 -6.32
N ARG A 108 14.24 0.74 -6.82
CA ARG A 108 14.78 0.97 -8.17
C ARG A 108 13.81 0.57 -9.29
N TYR A 109 13.07 -0.51 -9.10
CA TYR A 109 12.14 -1.03 -10.10
C TYR A 109 10.67 -0.74 -9.78
N ASN A 110 10.42 0.16 -8.82
CA ASN A 110 9.10 0.54 -8.35
C ASN A 110 8.19 -0.67 -8.05
N LYS A 111 8.67 -1.56 -7.17
CA LYS A 111 7.95 -2.74 -6.71
C LYS A 111 7.46 -2.56 -5.29
N ILE A 112 6.27 -3.06 -4.98
CA ILE A 112 5.74 -3.09 -3.61
C ILE A 112 5.61 -4.55 -3.20
N THR A 113 6.28 -4.94 -2.11
CA THR A 113 6.07 -6.24 -1.48
C THR A 113 4.79 -6.17 -0.66
N VAL A 114 3.86 -7.09 -0.91
CA VAL A 114 2.52 -7.14 -0.34
C VAL A 114 2.28 -8.50 0.30
N GLU A 115 1.89 -8.51 1.57
CA GLU A 115 1.54 -9.71 2.34
C GLU A 115 0.09 -10.17 2.03
N LYS A 116 -0.25 -11.41 2.37
CA LYS A 116 -1.56 -12.00 2.04
C LYS A 116 -2.76 -11.19 2.55
N ASN A 117 -2.64 -10.53 3.70
CA ASN A 117 -3.73 -9.80 4.34
C ASN A 117 -3.94 -8.37 3.80
N GLU A 118 -3.06 -7.90 2.92
CA GLU A 118 -3.01 -6.49 2.53
C GLU A 118 -3.70 -6.22 1.18
N THR A 119 -4.08 -7.24 0.41
CA THR A 119 -4.70 -7.07 -0.92
C THR A 119 -5.78 -8.10 -1.16
N SER A 120 -6.76 -7.74 -1.99
CA SER A 120 -7.79 -8.66 -2.47
C SER A 120 -7.47 -9.26 -3.85
N TYR A 121 -6.36 -8.89 -4.49
CA TYR A 121 -6.15 -9.11 -5.93
C TYR A 121 -6.30 -10.58 -6.40
N ASP A 122 -5.80 -11.55 -5.64
CA ASP A 122 -5.88 -12.97 -6.00
C ASP A 122 -6.64 -13.82 -4.97
N ALA A 123 -7.65 -13.24 -4.31
CA ALA A 123 -8.39 -13.93 -3.25
C ALA A 123 -9.17 -15.17 -3.73
N THR A 124 -9.45 -15.25 -5.03
CA THR A 124 -10.24 -16.35 -5.62
C THR A 124 -9.42 -17.35 -6.43
N THR A 125 -8.10 -17.16 -6.55
CA THR A 125 -7.26 -18.02 -7.40
C THR A 125 -5.85 -18.14 -6.84
N THR A 126 -5.41 -19.38 -6.60
CA THR A 126 -4.01 -19.63 -6.25
C THR A 126 -3.12 -19.33 -7.45
N LEU A 127 -2.27 -18.33 -7.31
CA LEU A 127 -1.27 -17.99 -8.31
C LEU A 127 -0.01 -18.83 -8.15
N THR A 128 0.63 -19.14 -9.27
CA THR A 128 1.99 -19.68 -9.30
C THR A 128 2.94 -18.57 -9.73
N GLN A 129 3.87 -18.20 -8.86
CA GLN A 129 4.89 -17.19 -9.13
C GLN A 129 6.28 -17.75 -8.87
N GLY A 130 7.02 -18.03 -9.95
CA GLY A 130 8.27 -18.77 -9.89
C GLY A 130 8.07 -20.16 -9.29
N ALA A 131 8.80 -20.49 -8.21
CA ALA A 131 8.79 -21.81 -7.59
C ALA A 131 7.74 -22.01 -6.48
N GLY A 132 6.86 -21.04 -6.22
CA GLY A 132 5.90 -21.12 -5.12
C GLY A 132 4.51 -20.59 -5.48
N THR A 133 3.52 -21.04 -4.72
CA THR A 133 2.13 -20.61 -4.82
C THR A 133 1.83 -19.44 -3.89
N TRP A 134 0.84 -18.63 -4.25
CA TRP A 134 0.39 -17.51 -3.44
C TRP A 134 -1.12 -17.29 -3.63
N ASP A 135 -1.78 -16.87 -2.57
CA ASP A 135 -3.21 -16.55 -2.51
C ASP A 135 -3.41 -15.42 -1.50
N ALA A 136 -4.32 -14.52 -1.83
CA ALA A 136 -4.65 -13.39 -0.97
C ALA A 136 -5.70 -13.81 0.07
N ASN A 137 -5.60 -13.29 1.29
CA ASN A 137 -6.54 -13.59 2.37
C ASN A 137 -7.71 -12.60 2.43
N LEU A 138 -7.56 -11.42 1.82
CA LEU A 138 -8.61 -10.41 1.84
C LEU A 138 -9.67 -10.71 0.79
N GLU A 139 -10.91 -10.90 1.18
CA GLU A 139 -12.00 -11.14 0.24
C GLU A 139 -12.18 -9.97 -0.73
N HIS A 140 -12.65 -10.22 -1.95
CA HIS A 140 -13.02 -9.15 -2.89
C HIS A 140 -14.10 -8.23 -2.28
N TYR A 141 -15.14 -8.82 -1.71
CA TYR A 141 -16.27 -8.09 -1.16
C TYR A 141 -16.63 -8.63 0.22
N VAL A 142 -16.95 -7.73 1.15
CA VAL A 142 -17.50 -8.06 2.46
C VAL A 142 -18.98 -7.71 2.52
N THR A 143 -19.69 -8.33 3.45
CA THR A 143 -21.09 -7.98 3.75
C THR A 143 -21.11 -7.05 4.96
N HIS A 144 -21.46 -5.79 4.71
CA HIS A 144 -21.71 -4.81 5.75
C HIS A 144 -23.20 -4.80 6.13
N ASN A 145 -23.52 -4.80 7.42
CA ASN A 145 -24.89 -4.95 7.90
C ASN A 145 -25.81 -3.78 7.53
N ILE A 146 -25.26 -2.59 7.30
CA ILE A 146 -26.03 -1.38 6.98
C ILE A 146 -26.04 -1.11 5.48
N THR A 147 -24.87 -1.19 4.84
CA THR A 147 -24.70 -0.76 3.44
C THR A 147 -24.67 -1.94 2.46
N GLY A 148 -24.79 -3.16 2.95
CA GLY A 148 -24.82 -4.37 2.16
C GLY A 148 -23.43 -4.77 1.67
N ARG A 149 -23.35 -5.34 0.47
CA ARG A 149 -22.11 -5.91 -0.06
C ARG A 149 -21.21 -4.82 -0.65
N VAL A 150 -20.05 -4.58 -0.04
CA VAL A 150 -19.08 -3.54 -0.41
C VAL A 150 -17.69 -4.11 -0.70
N PRO A 151 -16.90 -3.52 -1.60
CA PRO A 151 -15.57 -4.03 -1.95
C PRO A 151 -14.50 -3.66 -0.93
N ASN A 152 -13.46 -4.50 -0.82
CA ASN A 152 -12.21 -4.19 -0.11
C ASN A 152 -11.22 -3.53 -1.08
N LEU A 153 -10.96 -2.24 -0.89
CA LEU A 153 -10.05 -1.47 -1.74
C LEU A 153 -8.71 -1.26 -1.01
N THR A 154 -7.60 -1.48 -1.71
CA THR A 154 -6.26 -1.45 -1.13
C THR A 154 -5.43 -0.30 -1.68
N TYR A 155 -4.78 0.43 -0.78
CA TYR A 155 -3.84 1.49 -1.10
C TYR A 155 -2.56 1.36 -0.29
N PHE A 156 -1.46 1.83 -0.87
CA PHE A 156 -0.17 1.87 -0.21
C PHE A 156 0.39 3.28 -0.22
N PHE A 157 0.88 3.72 0.93
CA PHE A 157 1.80 4.82 1.00
C PHE A 157 3.23 4.28 0.95
N VAL A 158 3.99 4.71 -0.05
CA VAL A 158 5.34 4.20 -0.31
C VAL A 158 6.34 5.30 -0.10
N MET A 159 7.27 5.07 0.82
CA MET A 159 8.39 5.98 1.09
C MET A 159 9.72 5.34 0.70
N ASP A 160 10.46 6.05 -0.16
CA ASP A 160 11.84 5.71 -0.49
C ASP A 160 12.80 6.64 0.25
N TYR A 161 13.85 6.06 0.82
CA TYR A 161 14.88 6.79 1.56
C TYR A 161 16.29 6.26 1.27
N ASP A 162 17.29 7.12 1.42
CA ASP A 162 18.69 6.77 1.16
C ASP A 162 19.38 6.10 2.37
N GLU A 163 20.68 5.87 2.27
CA GLU A 163 21.50 5.29 3.34
C GLU A 163 21.77 6.23 4.53
N HIS A 164 21.37 7.50 4.43
CA HIS A 164 21.48 8.54 5.47
C HIS A 164 20.13 8.84 6.12
N ASP A 165 19.11 8.01 5.88
CA ASP A 165 17.74 8.24 6.35
C ASP A 165 17.16 9.58 5.82
N ASP A 166 17.54 9.96 4.61
CA ASP A 166 16.94 11.07 3.88
C ASP A 166 15.83 10.54 2.96
N ILE A 167 14.62 11.06 3.14
CA ILE A 167 13.47 10.75 2.28
C ILE A 167 13.73 11.31 0.88
N GLU A 168 13.68 10.43 -0.11
CA GLU A 168 13.89 10.75 -1.53
C GLU A 168 12.57 10.81 -2.30
N ARG A 169 11.60 9.95 -1.95
CA ARG A 169 10.30 9.88 -2.65
C ARG A 169 9.19 9.48 -1.69
N LEU A 170 8.02 10.12 -1.83
CA LEU A 170 6.76 9.65 -1.28
C LEU A 170 5.76 9.47 -2.42
N ALA A 171 5.07 8.33 -2.44
CA ALA A 171 4.03 8.05 -3.41
C ALA A 171 2.83 7.38 -2.77
N PHE A 172 1.67 7.60 -3.35
CA PHE A 172 0.44 6.92 -3.02
C PHE A 172 0.03 6.03 -4.19
N VAL A 173 -0.26 4.77 -3.89
CA VAL A 173 -0.47 3.72 -4.89
C VAL A 173 -1.78 2.98 -4.62
N CYS A 174 -2.59 2.76 -5.65
CA CYS A 174 -3.78 1.90 -5.61
C CYS A 174 -3.46 0.55 -6.25
N ILE A 175 -3.53 -0.53 -5.46
CA ILE A 175 -3.43 -1.89 -6.01
C ILE A 175 -4.80 -2.28 -6.58
N PRO A 176 -4.86 -2.81 -7.81
CA PRO A 176 -6.12 -3.27 -8.38
C PRO A 176 -6.84 -4.27 -7.48
N HIS A 177 -8.12 -4.02 -7.26
CA HIS A 177 -9.02 -4.99 -6.65
C HIS A 177 -9.05 -6.31 -7.45
N GLY A 178 -9.26 -7.46 -6.79
CA GLY A 178 -9.16 -8.79 -7.43
C GLY A 178 -10.16 -9.12 -8.53
N GLN A 179 -11.23 -8.32 -8.65
CA GLN A 179 -12.10 -8.35 -9.83
C GLN A 179 -11.34 -7.98 -11.14
N PHE A 180 -10.20 -7.29 -11.06
CA PHE A 180 -9.34 -6.97 -12.21
C PHE A 180 -8.28 -8.04 -12.50
N GLN A 181 -8.28 -9.18 -11.78
CA GLN A 181 -7.35 -10.28 -12.04
C GLN A 181 -7.41 -10.77 -13.51
N PRO A 182 -8.58 -10.91 -14.16
CA PRO A 182 -8.63 -11.29 -15.57
C PRO A 182 -8.06 -10.24 -16.53
N THR A 183 -7.97 -8.98 -16.11
CA THR A 183 -7.43 -7.87 -16.91
C THR A 183 -5.91 -7.87 -16.86
N PHE A 184 -5.34 -7.97 -15.67
CA PHE A 184 -3.90 -7.81 -15.43
C PHE A 184 -3.14 -9.13 -15.35
N THR A 185 -3.81 -10.19 -14.91
CA THR A 185 -3.25 -11.53 -14.71
C THR A 185 -1.97 -11.49 -13.86
N ASN A 186 -0.95 -12.27 -14.25
CA ASN A 186 0.37 -12.28 -13.61
C ASN A 186 1.29 -11.18 -14.14
N ALA A 187 0.87 -10.36 -15.10
CA ALA A 187 1.74 -9.38 -15.77
C ALA A 187 2.19 -8.25 -14.82
N ILE A 188 1.42 -7.96 -13.78
CA ILE A 188 1.74 -6.94 -12.77
C ILE A 188 2.40 -7.52 -11.52
N LEU A 189 2.77 -8.80 -11.55
CA LEU A 189 3.21 -9.54 -10.37
C LEU A 189 4.62 -10.08 -10.54
N GLY A 190 5.40 -9.95 -9.47
CA GLY A 190 6.71 -10.55 -9.31
C GLY A 190 6.76 -11.47 -8.10
N ALA A 191 7.74 -12.38 -8.10
CA ALA A 191 8.00 -13.26 -6.97
C ALA A 191 8.27 -12.47 -5.68
N GLY A 192 7.64 -12.89 -4.58
CA GLY A 192 7.95 -12.41 -3.23
C GLY A 192 9.30 -12.90 -2.69
N ARG A 193 9.63 -12.47 -1.48
CA ARG A 193 10.93 -12.70 -0.83
C ARG A 193 11.05 -14.08 -0.18
N THR A 194 9.97 -14.58 0.42
CA THR A 194 9.99 -15.78 1.26
C THR A 194 9.12 -16.88 0.66
N ILE A 195 9.63 -18.11 0.68
CA ILE A 195 8.90 -19.33 0.34
C ILE A 195 9.10 -20.32 1.49
N ASP A 196 8.01 -20.84 2.04
CA ASP A 196 8.02 -21.93 3.02
C ASP A 196 7.10 -23.05 2.52
N GLY A 197 7.61 -24.28 2.48
CA GLY A 197 6.85 -25.44 1.97
C GLY A 197 6.30 -25.29 0.55
N GLY A 198 6.87 -24.41 -0.28
CA GLY A 198 6.35 -24.09 -1.62
C GLY A 198 5.26 -23.01 -1.64
N VAL A 199 4.90 -22.43 -0.49
CA VAL A 199 3.93 -21.34 -0.37
C VAL A 199 4.67 -20.04 -0.06
N ARG A 200 4.31 -18.97 -0.76
CA ARG A 200 4.84 -17.63 -0.53
C ARG A 200 4.08 -16.91 0.59
N SER A 201 4.81 -16.20 1.45
CA SER A 201 4.18 -15.29 2.42
C SER A 201 3.72 -13.99 1.76
N ASN A 202 4.50 -13.50 0.78
CA ASN A 202 4.23 -12.27 0.05
C ASN A 202 4.42 -12.40 -1.46
N ILE A 203 3.93 -11.39 -2.15
CA ILE A 203 4.10 -11.18 -3.58
C ILE A 203 4.60 -9.76 -3.83
N ARG A 204 5.16 -9.48 -5.01
CA ARG A 204 5.53 -8.11 -5.40
C ARG A 204 4.59 -7.60 -6.48
N PHE A 205 3.99 -6.44 -6.28
CA PHE A 205 3.31 -5.72 -7.34
C PHE A 205 4.31 -4.83 -8.09
N LEU A 206 4.27 -4.91 -9.42
CA LEU A 206 5.12 -4.16 -10.33
C LEU A 206 4.37 -2.88 -10.74
N ILE A 207 4.61 -1.77 -10.04
CA ILE A 207 3.76 -0.59 -10.16
C ILE A 207 3.85 0.05 -11.55
N ASN A 208 5.04 0.02 -12.16
CA ASN A 208 5.23 0.49 -13.53
C ASN A 208 4.36 -0.27 -14.54
N ASP A 209 4.17 -1.58 -14.35
CA ASP A 209 3.33 -2.41 -15.23
C ASP A 209 1.84 -2.16 -15.00
N ILE A 210 1.44 -1.84 -13.76
CA ILE A 210 0.06 -1.43 -13.43
C ILE A 210 -0.29 -0.12 -14.14
N ILE A 211 0.54 0.91 -14.00
CA ILE A 211 0.26 2.24 -14.55
C ILE A 211 0.46 2.32 -16.06
N ALA A 212 1.23 1.40 -16.65
CA ALA A 212 1.37 1.27 -18.10
C ALA A 212 0.14 0.66 -18.77
N HIS A 213 -0.72 -0.04 -18.00
CA HIS A 213 -1.94 -0.61 -18.55
C HIS A 213 -2.94 0.51 -18.93
N PRO A 214 -3.59 0.43 -20.11
CA PRO A 214 -4.61 1.40 -20.52
C PRO A 214 -5.64 1.66 -19.42
N ASP A 215 -5.99 2.93 -19.21
CA ASP A 215 -6.94 3.44 -18.20
C ASP A 215 -6.55 3.28 -16.72
N HIS A 216 -5.35 2.76 -16.41
CA HIS A 216 -4.88 2.51 -15.04
C HIS A 216 -3.67 3.37 -14.63
N ASN A 217 -3.27 4.33 -15.46
CA ASN A 217 -2.15 5.25 -15.22
C ASN A 217 -2.30 6.13 -13.96
N TRP A 218 -3.52 6.31 -13.47
CA TRP A 218 -3.82 7.11 -12.28
C TRP A 218 -3.52 6.39 -10.96
N ARG A 219 -3.19 5.08 -11.00
CA ARG A 219 -3.01 4.25 -9.79
C ARG A 219 -1.74 4.56 -8.99
N GLU A 220 -0.89 5.45 -9.47
CA GLU A 220 0.23 5.98 -8.70
C GLU A 220 0.22 7.51 -8.77
N LYS A 221 0.50 8.14 -7.63
CA LYS A 221 0.76 9.55 -7.52
C LYS A 221 2.01 9.77 -6.69
N VAL A 222 3.04 10.37 -7.28
CA VAL A 222 4.24 10.79 -6.56
C VAL A 222 3.96 12.12 -5.88
N CYS A 223 3.75 12.08 -4.56
CA CYS A 223 3.43 13.25 -3.74
C CYS A 223 4.67 14.07 -3.39
N PHE A 224 5.84 13.42 -3.30
CA PHE A 224 7.12 14.09 -3.02
C PHE A 224 8.24 13.42 -3.80
N LEU A 225 9.12 14.24 -4.36
CA LEU A 225 10.39 13.82 -4.92
C LEU A 225 11.45 14.84 -4.51
N ARG A 226 12.49 14.38 -3.83
CA ARG A 226 13.63 15.22 -3.45
C ARG A 226 14.35 15.64 -4.74
N ARG A 227 14.56 16.95 -4.88
CA ARG A 227 15.28 17.57 -6.01
C ARG A 227 16.73 17.81 -5.66
#